data_AF-A0A7S6MDZ1-F1
#
_entry.id   AF-A0A7S6MDZ1-F1
#
_cell.length_a   1.000
_cell.length_b   1.000
_cell.length_c   1.000
_cell.angle_alpha   90.00
_cell.angle_beta   90.00
_cell.angle_gamma   90.00
#
_symmetry.space_group_name_H-M   'P 1'
#
loop_
_entity.id
_entity.type
_entity.pdbx_description
1 polymer ?
#
loop_
_entity_poly.entity_id
_entity_poly.type
_entity_poly.pdbx_seq_one_letter_code
_entity_poly.pdbx_strand_id
1 'polypeptide(L)'
;MVKGAVTESIARQLAWYFDRNGYVRRPRPERRADAAKGVYRKGYEVRLTAESRAELAEIRRLLRAAGFKPGRPFRKALQFRQPIYGRADVARFLEMIGEPADA
;
A
#
# COMPACT_ATOMS: atom_id res chain seq x y z
N MET A 1 -13.99 -23.96 6.55
CA MET A 1 -14.00 -22.74 7.40
C MET A 1 -12.62 -22.09 7.63
N VAL A 2 -11.49 -22.71 7.27
CA VAL A 2 -10.13 -22.17 7.53
C VAL A 2 -9.77 -20.92 6.72
N LYS A 3 -10.30 -20.78 5.49
CA LYS A 3 -9.90 -19.72 4.55
C LYS A 3 -10.24 -18.30 5.04
N GLY A 4 -11.37 -18.11 5.72
CA GLY A 4 -11.81 -16.80 6.23
C GLY A 4 -10.95 -16.28 7.37
N ALA A 5 -10.68 -17.11 8.38
CA ALA A 5 -9.87 -16.72 9.54
C ALA A 5 -8.42 -16.37 9.17
N VAL A 6 -7.84 -17.05 8.17
CA VAL A 6 -6.51 -16.73 7.65
C VAL A 6 -6.51 -15.35 6.97
N THR A 7 -7.51 -15.06 6.15
CA THR A 7 -7.64 -13.74 5.50
C THR A 7 -7.80 -12.62 6.54
N GLU A 8 -8.60 -12.83 7.58
CA GLU A 8 -8.79 -11.85 8.67
C GLU A 8 -7.51 -11.61 9.47
N SER A 9 -6.71 -12.67 9.72
CA SER A 9 -5.40 -12.53 10.35
C SER A 9 -4.41 -11.74 9.49
N ILE A 10 -4.40 -11.98 8.17
CA ILE A 10 -3.55 -11.23 7.24
C ILE A 10 -3.98 -9.76 7.18
N ALA A 11 -5.29 -9.50 7.11
CA ALA A 11 -5.84 -8.14 7.10
C ALA A 11 -5.43 -7.36 8.35
N ARG A 12 -5.56 -7.94 9.55
CA ARG A 12 -5.14 -7.31 10.81
C ARG A 12 -3.65 -6.99 10.87
N GLN A 13 -2.80 -7.89 10.35
CA GLN A 13 -1.36 -7.63 10.30
C GLN A 13 -1.01 -6.52 9.32
N LEU A 14 -1.64 -6.49 8.16
CA LEU A 14 -1.46 -5.40 7.18
C LEU A 14 -2.00 -4.06 7.70
N ALA A 15 -3.13 -4.08 8.40
CA ALA A 15 -3.69 -2.92 9.09
C ALA A 15 -2.69 -2.37 10.11
N TRP A 16 -2.11 -3.22 10.96
CA TRP A 16 -1.09 -2.80 11.93
C TRP A 16 0.10 -2.07 11.27
N TYR A 17 0.61 -2.59 10.14
CA TYR A 17 1.67 -1.91 9.39
C TYR A 17 1.23 -0.59 8.77
N PHE A 18 -0.04 -0.52 8.34
CA PHE A 18 -0.62 0.68 7.77
C PHE A 18 -0.84 1.76 8.83
N ASP A 19 -1.42 1.42 9.97
CA ASP A 19 -1.74 2.36 11.05
C ASP A 19 -0.48 2.94 11.68
N ARG A 20 0.57 2.12 11.81
CA ARG A 20 1.83 2.57 12.43
C ARG A 20 2.46 3.73 11.66
N ASN A 21 2.52 3.66 10.33
CA ASN A 21 3.24 4.62 9.48
C ASN A 21 3.05 4.41 7.96
N GLY A 22 1.96 3.76 7.56
CA GLY A 22 1.50 3.67 6.18
C GLY A 22 0.80 4.95 5.73
N TYR A 23 0.68 5.13 4.42
CA TYR A 23 -0.12 6.22 3.86
C TYR A 23 -0.49 5.97 2.40
N VAL A 24 -1.55 6.64 1.96
CA VAL A 24 -1.99 6.65 0.57
C VAL A 24 -1.47 7.90 -0.12
N ARG A 25 -0.89 7.74 -1.31
CA ARG A 25 -0.61 8.84 -2.22
C ARG A 25 -1.67 8.84 -3.32
N ARG A 26 -2.46 9.90 -3.35
CA ARG A 26 -3.45 10.15 -4.40
C ARG A 26 -2.90 11.12 -5.47
N PRO A 27 -3.29 10.98 -6.74
CA PRO A 27 -3.04 12.01 -7.73
C PRO A 27 -3.76 13.31 -7.33
N ARG A 28 -3.11 14.46 -7.50
CA ARG A 28 -3.71 15.78 -7.29
C ARG A 28 -4.28 16.29 -8.62
N PRO A 29 -5.61 16.47 -8.74
CA PRO A 29 -6.25 16.90 -9.99
C PRO A 29 -5.75 18.26 -10.49
N GLU A 30 -5.57 19.23 -9.58
CA GLU A 30 -5.05 20.58 -9.87
C GLU A 30 -3.68 20.51 -10.59
N ARG A 31 -2.78 19.66 -10.10
CA ARG A 31 -1.45 19.48 -10.70
C ARG A 31 -1.44 18.68 -12.01
N ARG A 32 -2.56 18.07 -12.40
CA ARG A 32 -2.75 17.51 -13.75
C ARG A 32 -3.19 18.57 -14.75
N ALA A 33 -3.96 19.56 -14.32
CA ALA A 33 -4.44 20.64 -15.18
C ALA A 33 -3.30 21.60 -15.56
N ASP A 34 -2.44 21.94 -14.60
CA ASP A 34 -1.32 22.89 -14.79
C ASP A 34 -0.06 22.27 -15.39
N ALA A 35 0.01 20.93 -15.45
CA ALA A 35 1.16 20.24 -16.01
C ALA A 35 1.03 20.14 -17.53
N ALA A 36 2.05 20.59 -18.26
CA ALA A 36 2.21 20.23 -19.67
C ALA A 36 2.02 18.71 -19.84
N LYS A 37 1.28 18.29 -20.89
CA LYS A 37 0.97 16.88 -21.16
C LYS A 37 2.22 16.01 -20.98
N GLY A 38 2.21 15.16 -19.96
CA GLY A 38 3.29 14.20 -19.69
C GLY A 38 4.20 14.47 -18.48
N VAL A 39 4.09 15.63 -17.82
CA VAL A 39 4.93 15.99 -16.66
C VAL A 39 4.42 15.38 -15.34
N TYR A 40 3.10 15.28 -15.15
CA TYR A 40 2.50 14.70 -13.93
C TYR A 40 2.10 13.23 -14.12
N ARG A 41 2.99 12.30 -13.71
CA ARG A 41 2.79 10.84 -13.85
C ARG A 41 2.41 10.13 -12.55
N LYS A 42 2.00 10.86 -11.51
CA LYS A 42 1.67 10.25 -10.21
C LYS A 42 0.30 9.56 -10.29
N GLY A 43 0.27 8.29 -9.93
CA GLY A 43 -0.95 7.50 -9.75
C GLY A 43 -1.24 7.18 -8.28
N TYR A 44 -2.32 6.46 -8.05
CA TYR A 44 -2.69 5.91 -6.74
C TYR A 44 -1.64 4.92 -6.25
N GLU A 45 -1.24 5.08 -4.99
CA GLU A 45 -0.25 4.22 -4.35
C GLU A 45 -0.52 4.11 -2.84
N VAL A 46 -0.56 2.90 -2.31
CA VAL A 46 -0.40 2.65 -0.86
C VAL A 46 1.09 2.44 -0.58
N ARG A 47 1.59 3.01 0.51
CA ARG A 47 2.96 2.75 0.99
C ARG A 47 2.91 2.22 2.40
N LEU A 48 3.45 1.01 2.57
CA LEU A 48 3.79 0.48 3.88
C LEU A 48 5.25 0.78 4.18
N THR A 49 5.53 1.06 5.45
CA THR A 49 6.89 1.35 5.92
C THR A 49 7.42 0.15 6.69
N ALA A 50 8.65 -0.25 6.41
CA ALA A 50 9.38 -1.25 7.19
C ALA A 50 10.64 -0.64 7.80
N GLU A 51 10.95 -1.00 9.04
CA GLU A 51 12.13 -0.54 9.78
C GLU A 51 13.35 -1.44 9.53
N SER A 52 13.11 -2.66 9.05
CA SER A 52 14.16 -3.62 8.73
C SER A 52 13.90 -4.37 7.43
N ARG A 53 14.91 -5.11 6.96
CA ARG A 53 14.76 -6.03 5.82
C ARG A 53 13.84 -7.20 6.14
N ALA A 54 13.86 -7.70 7.38
CA ALA A 54 13.00 -8.79 7.83
C ALA A 54 11.53 -8.37 7.79
N GLU A 55 11.24 -7.17 8.31
CA GLU A 55 9.90 -6.61 8.27
C GLU A 55 9.42 -6.33 6.85
N LEU A 56 10.31 -5.83 5.97
CA LEU A 56 9.99 -5.69 4.55
C LEU A 56 9.63 -7.03 3.89
N ALA A 57 10.37 -8.10 4.22
CA ALA A 57 10.07 -9.43 3.72
C ALA A 57 8.70 -9.92 4.21
N GLU A 58 8.38 -9.66 5.48
CA GLU A 58 7.11 -10.04 6.09
C GLU A 58 5.92 -9.31 5.45
N ILE A 59 5.99 -7.98 5.32
CA ILE A 59 4.97 -7.20 4.61
C ILE A 59 4.75 -7.76 3.20
N ARG A 60 5.83 -8.07 2.47
CA ARG A 60 5.72 -8.62 1.10
C ARG A 60 5.07 -10.00 1.08
N ARG A 61 5.34 -10.83 2.08
CA ARG A 61 4.72 -12.15 2.24
C ARG A 61 3.21 -11.99 2.47
N LEU A 62 2.82 -11.15 3.41
CA LEU A 62 1.41 -10.85 3.73
C LEU A 62 0.66 -10.30 2.52
N LEU A 63 1.25 -9.33 1.80
CA LEU A 63 0.65 -8.76 0.59
C LEU A 63 0.40 -9.83 -0.50
N ARG A 64 1.37 -10.72 -0.73
CA ARG A 64 1.19 -11.81 -1.71
C ARG A 64 0.15 -12.81 -1.25
N ALA A 65 0.11 -13.14 0.04
CA ALA A 65 -0.91 -14.03 0.62
C ALA A 65 -2.33 -13.44 0.51
N ALA A 66 -2.45 -12.11 0.60
CA ALA A 66 -3.67 -11.35 0.33
C ALA A 66 -3.96 -11.13 -1.18
N GLY A 67 -3.15 -11.70 -2.07
CA GLY A 67 -3.33 -11.61 -3.52
C GLY A 67 -2.96 -10.26 -4.14
N PHE A 68 -2.19 -9.41 -3.45
CA PHE A 68 -1.65 -8.17 -4.02
C PHE A 68 -0.34 -8.42 -4.78
N LYS A 69 -0.05 -7.54 -5.74
CA LYS A 69 1.24 -7.48 -6.42
C LYS A 69 2.07 -6.32 -5.86
N PRO A 70 2.91 -6.55 -4.82
CA PRO A 70 3.73 -5.49 -4.25
C PRO A 70 4.71 -4.95 -5.30
N GLY A 71 4.78 -3.62 -5.42
CA GLY A 71 5.76 -2.95 -6.28
C GLY A 71 7.19 -3.12 -5.79
N ARG A 72 8.16 -2.54 -6.50
CA ARG A 72 9.56 -2.57 -6.10
C ARG A 72 9.76 -1.73 -4.82
N PRO A 73 10.28 -2.32 -3.72
CA PRO A 73 10.55 -1.55 -2.52
C PRO A 73 11.77 -0.65 -2.72
N PHE A 74 11.83 0.45 -1.96
CA PHE A 74 12.95 1.38 -1.98
C PHE A 74 13.29 1.86 -0.56
N ARG A 75 14.54 2.29 -0.36
CA ARG A 75 14.99 2.85 0.91
C ARG A 75 14.61 4.32 1.02
N LYS A 76 14.20 4.75 2.21
CA LYS A 76 14.03 6.15 2.58
C LYS A 76 14.61 6.34 3.98
N ALA A 77 15.74 7.05 4.05
CA ALA A 77 16.57 7.12 5.26
C ALA A 77 16.91 5.71 5.80
N LEU A 78 16.67 5.47 7.09
CA LEU A 78 16.92 4.18 7.75
C LEU A 78 15.80 3.15 7.57
N GLN A 79 14.78 3.46 6.77
CA GLN A 79 13.60 2.61 6.57
C GLN A 79 13.44 2.18 5.11
N PHE A 80 12.53 1.25 4.88
CA PHE A 80 12.08 0.80 3.58
C PHE A 80 10.63 1.22 3.34
N ARG A 81 10.28 1.41 2.06
CA ARG A 81 8.91 1.64 1.61
C ARG A 81 8.52 0.53 0.66
N GLN A 82 7.40 -0.14 0.95
CA GLN A 82 6.80 -1.15 0.09
C GLN A 82 5.54 -0.55 -0.54
N PRO A 83 5.59 -0.23 -1.85
CA PRO A 83 4.44 0.32 -2.55
C PRO A 83 3.46 -0.76 -3.04
N ILE A 84 2.19 -0.40 -3.14
CA ILE A 84 1.13 -1.08 -3.90
C ILE A 84 0.56 -0.04 -4.86
N TYR A 85 0.52 -0.34 -6.17
CA TYR A 85 0.16 0.63 -7.19
C TYR A 85 -1.21 0.34 -7.80
N GLY A 86 -1.85 1.40 -8.30
CA GLY A 86 -3.07 1.29 -9.11
C GLY A 86 -4.32 1.51 -8.28
N ARG A 87 -5.29 2.22 -8.86
CA ARG A 87 -6.51 2.65 -8.15
C ARG A 87 -7.28 1.47 -7.57
N ALA A 88 -7.43 0.38 -8.35
CA ALA A 88 -8.16 -0.80 -7.93
C ALA A 88 -7.50 -1.54 -6.75
N ASP A 89 -6.18 -1.77 -6.81
CA ASP A 89 -5.46 -2.43 -5.72
C ASP A 89 -5.36 -1.54 -4.47
N VAL A 90 -5.27 -0.21 -4.63
CA VAL A 90 -5.36 0.72 -3.49
C VAL A 90 -6.72 0.63 -2.81
N ALA A 91 -7.81 0.70 -3.57
CA ALA A 91 -9.16 0.60 -3.01
C ALA A 91 -9.37 -0.76 -2.30
N ARG A 92 -8.99 -1.86 -2.96
CA ARG A 92 -9.08 -3.21 -2.39
C ARG A 92 -8.23 -3.38 -1.12
N PHE A 93 -7.07 -2.75 -1.06
CA PHE A 93 -6.23 -2.77 0.13
C PHE A 93 -6.91 -2.05 1.30
N LEU A 94 -7.42 -0.84 1.08
CA LEU A 94 -8.10 -0.05 2.10
C LEU A 94 -9.35 -0.77 2.63
N GLU A 95 -10.19 -1.27 1.74
CA GLU A 95 -11.36 -2.08 2.09
C GLU A 95 -10.98 -3.30 2.95
N MET A 96 -9.92 -4.02 2.56
CA MET A 96 -9.45 -5.20 3.31
C MET A 96 -9.04 -4.87 4.74
N ILE A 97 -8.45 -3.70 4.99
CA ILE A 97 -7.99 -3.29 6.33
C ILE A 97 -9.03 -2.46 7.10
N GLY A 98 -10.21 -2.22 6.52
CA GLY A 98 -11.28 -1.44 7.15
C GLY A 98 -11.12 0.08 7.03
N GLU A 99 -10.21 0.56 6.17
CA GLU A 99 -9.98 1.98 5.93
C GLU A 99 -10.89 2.50 4.79
N PRO A 100 -11.37 3.75 4.86
CA PRO A 100 -12.16 4.34 3.80
C PRO A 100 -11.34 4.48 2.49
N ALA A 101 -11.88 3.93 1.40
CA ALA A 101 -11.25 4.02 0.08
C ALA A 101 -11.16 5.46 -0.46
N ASP A 102 -12.01 6.36 0.04
CA ASP A 102 -12.23 7.71 -0.50
C ASP A 102 -11.74 8.87 0.39
N ALA A 103 -11.11 8.60 1.55
CA ALA A 103 -10.59 9.65 2.44
C ALA A 103 -9.37 10.42 1.89
#